data_AF-A0A3N2Q4D4-F1
#
_entry.id   AF-A0A3N2Q4D4-F1
#
_cell.length_a   1.000
_cell.length_b   1.000
_cell.length_c   1.000
_cell.angle_alpha   90.00
_cell.angle_beta   90.00
_cell.angle_gamma   90.00
#
_symmetry.space_group_name_H-M   'P 1'
#
loop_
_entity.id
_entity.type
_entity.pdbx_description
1 polymer ?
#
loop_
_entity_poly.entity_id
_entity_poly.type
_entity_poly.pdbx_seq_one_letter_code
_entity_poly.pdbx_strand_id
1 'polypeptide(L)'
;MKAEGDKTSIEIPTRRARSPTSVDGPQSSRENPQLTTQLARAPSQHPLKMQAIRHRGACIARQARRSAPRPARRHASSHDHHHAEPVNESFGPGFWATIAAMPACYVVYQASQPGKDGEAPWLTRKIHEYRHWQETWEERNALHTKAVEQAGFDRTLFLHAPANRDIDLRYPEAVQSSAARNIPAGSQANLDHLVAHYRNLHLAEEERKAKKLAAQME
;
A
#
# COMPACT_ATOMS: atom_id res chain seq x y z
N MET A 1 -27.75 0.63 50.91
CA MET A 1 -26.44 0.15 51.41
C MET A 1 -25.81 -0.71 50.31
N LYS A 2 -24.57 -0.36 49.93
CA LYS A 2 -23.49 -1.17 49.32
C LYS A 2 -23.92 -2.35 48.43
N ALA A 3 -23.80 -2.29 47.09
CA ALA A 3 -22.57 -2.38 46.30
C ALA A 3 -21.71 -3.60 46.67
N GLU A 4 -21.73 -4.64 45.84
CA GLU A 4 -20.56 -5.49 45.60
C GLU A 4 -20.69 -6.17 44.24
N GLY A 5 -19.84 -5.73 43.31
CA GLY A 5 -19.67 -6.33 41.99
C GLY A 5 -18.50 -7.29 42.06
N ASP A 6 -18.73 -8.54 41.68
CA ASP A 6 -17.69 -9.55 41.58
C ASP A 6 -17.17 -9.58 40.14
N LYS A 7 -15.96 -9.04 39.94
CA LYS A 7 -15.24 -9.06 38.67
C LYS A 7 -14.17 -10.14 38.77
N THR A 8 -14.48 -11.33 38.27
CA THR A 8 -13.49 -12.39 38.03
C THR A 8 -12.67 -12.02 36.78
N SER A 9 -11.50 -11.43 37.01
CA SER A 9 -10.45 -11.23 36.01
C SER A 9 -9.92 -12.60 35.54
N ILE A 10 -10.12 -12.91 34.27
CA ILE A 10 -9.51 -14.07 33.61
C ILE A 10 -8.22 -13.58 32.95
N GLU A 11 -7.09 -13.84 33.61
CA GLU A 11 -5.74 -13.63 33.08
C GLU A 11 -5.42 -14.71 32.04
N ILE A 12 -5.20 -14.30 30.79
CA ILE A 12 -4.74 -15.18 29.71
C ILE A 12 -3.21 -15.02 29.59
N PRO A 13 -2.40 -16.05 29.87
CA PRO A 13 -0.94 -15.95 29.75
C PRO A 13 -0.49 -15.90 28.28
N THR A 14 0.25 -14.84 27.97
CA THR A 14 0.92 -14.59 26.69
C THR A 14 2.01 -15.63 26.41
N ARG A 15 1.82 -16.43 25.34
CA ARG A 15 2.77 -17.46 24.90
C ARG A 15 3.95 -16.81 24.18
N ARG A 16 5.10 -16.79 24.86
CA ARG A 16 6.41 -16.31 24.39
C ARG A 16 6.88 -17.07 23.14
N ALA A 17 7.27 -16.32 22.10
CA ALA A 17 7.84 -16.81 20.86
C ALA A 17 9.15 -17.59 21.09
N ARG A 18 9.29 -18.76 20.44
CA ARG A 18 10.54 -19.52 20.34
C ARG A 18 11.16 -19.25 18.97
N SER A 19 12.34 -18.64 18.99
CA SER A 19 13.26 -18.48 17.85
C SER A 19 13.88 -19.83 17.46
N PRO A 20 13.93 -20.22 16.17
CA PRO A 20 14.79 -21.30 15.73
C PRO A 20 16.21 -20.79 15.45
N THR A 21 17.14 -21.51 16.06
CA THR A 21 18.59 -21.39 16.01
C THR A 21 19.16 -21.61 14.60
N SER A 22 20.15 -20.77 14.27
CA SER A 22 21.10 -20.92 13.17
C SER A 22 21.85 -22.25 13.26
N VAL A 23 22.04 -22.91 12.11
CA VAL A 23 23.00 -24.01 11.93
C VAL A 23 23.78 -23.71 10.66
N ASP A 24 25.02 -23.29 10.86
CA ASP A 24 26.08 -23.23 9.85
C ASP A 24 26.60 -24.65 9.56
N GLY A 25 26.93 -24.92 8.29
CA GLY A 25 27.65 -26.12 7.86
C GLY A 25 28.20 -25.96 6.43
N PRO A 26 29.38 -26.52 6.11
CA PRO A 26 30.39 -25.82 5.31
C PRO A 26 30.42 -26.14 3.81
N GLN A 27 31.12 -25.25 3.11
CA GLN A 27 31.57 -25.33 1.73
C GLN A 27 32.30 -26.64 1.39
N SER A 28 32.03 -27.18 0.19
CA SER A 28 32.92 -28.13 -0.49
C SER A 28 33.06 -27.72 -1.95
N SER A 29 34.13 -27.00 -2.24
CA SER A 29 34.68 -26.78 -3.58
C SER A 29 35.22 -28.09 -4.14
N ARG A 30 34.92 -28.40 -5.40
CA ARG A 30 35.87 -29.06 -6.32
C ARG A 30 35.44 -28.85 -7.76
N GLU A 31 36.41 -28.37 -8.51
CA GLU A 31 36.40 -27.97 -9.91
C GLU A 31 36.24 -29.19 -10.84
N ASN A 32 35.65 -28.97 -12.01
CA ASN A 32 36.34 -29.36 -13.25
C ASN A 32 35.86 -28.52 -14.43
N PRO A 33 36.77 -27.84 -15.15
CA PRO A 33 36.44 -27.01 -16.31
C PRO A 33 36.70 -27.77 -17.64
N GLN A 34 36.14 -27.19 -18.72
CA GLN A 34 36.47 -27.43 -20.13
C GLN A 34 35.90 -28.70 -20.79
N LEU A 35 34.82 -28.53 -21.56
CA LEU A 35 34.67 -29.06 -22.94
C LEU A 35 33.72 -28.13 -23.74
N THR A 36 34.27 -27.02 -24.20
CA THR A 36 34.40 -26.64 -25.62
C THR A 36 33.22 -26.89 -26.60
N THR A 37 32.63 -25.77 -27.05
CA THR A 37 32.33 -25.41 -28.46
C THR A 37 30.95 -25.69 -29.09
N GLN A 38 30.19 -24.59 -29.12
CA GLN A 38 29.47 -23.98 -30.26
C GLN A 38 28.36 -24.73 -31.02
N LEU A 39 27.15 -24.14 -30.98
CA LEU A 39 26.42 -23.78 -32.20
C LEU A 39 25.27 -22.76 -31.95
N ALA A 40 25.23 -21.72 -32.78
CA ALA A 40 24.07 -21.01 -33.30
C ALA A 40 23.10 -20.19 -32.38
N ARG A 41 23.25 -18.86 -32.49
CA ARG A 41 22.29 -17.92 -33.13
C ARG A 41 20.83 -17.85 -32.62
N ALA A 42 20.60 -16.79 -31.82
CA ALA A 42 19.43 -15.89 -31.73
C ALA A 42 18.00 -16.47 -31.58
N PRO A 43 17.28 -16.16 -30.47
CA PRO A 43 15.85 -16.42 -30.36
C PRO A 43 15.02 -15.39 -31.14
N SER A 44 14.21 -15.89 -32.08
CA SER A 44 13.14 -15.14 -32.72
C SER A 44 12.06 -14.77 -31.71
N GLN A 45 11.62 -13.52 -31.81
CA GLN A 45 10.71 -12.82 -30.94
C GLN A 45 9.29 -13.39 -31.03
N HIS A 46 8.73 -13.82 -29.91
CA HIS A 46 7.29 -13.89 -29.72
C HIS A 46 6.90 -12.83 -28.66
N PRO A 47 6.13 -11.79 -29.01
CA PRO A 47 5.68 -10.81 -28.04
C PRO A 47 4.58 -11.43 -27.17
N LEU A 48 4.95 -11.75 -25.92
CA LEU A 48 3.99 -11.93 -24.83
C LEU A 48 3.19 -10.63 -24.69
N LYS A 49 1.89 -10.71 -24.98
CA LYS A 49 0.91 -9.64 -24.73
C LYS A 49 0.80 -9.45 -23.22
N MET A 50 1.67 -8.64 -22.64
CA MET A 50 1.50 -8.13 -21.29
C MET A 50 0.35 -7.12 -21.27
N GLN A 51 -0.57 -7.38 -20.35
CA GLN A 51 -1.82 -6.70 -20.14
C GLN A 51 -1.59 -5.22 -19.80
N ALA A 52 -2.21 -4.34 -20.59
CA ALA A 52 -2.14 -2.89 -20.42
C ALA A 52 -3.01 -2.45 -19.24
N ILE A 53 -2.46 -2.43 -18.02
CA ILE A 53 -3.02 -1.68 -16.90
C ILE A 53 -1.86 -1.07 -16.13
N ARG A 54 -1.48 0.18 -16.45
CA ARG A 54 -0.77 1.18 -15.62
C ARG A 54 -0.25 2.33 -16.49
N HIS A 55 -1.14 3.16 -17.06
CA HIS A 55 -0.70 4.40 -17.75
C HIS A 55 -1.38 5.68 -17.27
N ARG A 56 -2.26 5.65 -16.25
CA ARG A 56 -3.01 6.85 -15.84
C ARG A 56 -2.33 7.74 -14.79
N GLY A 57 -1.34 7.25 -14.03
CA GLY A 57 -0.65 8.05 -13.00
C GLY A 57 0.38 9.05 -13.54
N ALA A 58 1.07 8.71 -14.62
CA ALA A 58 2.17 9.53 -15.15
C ALA A 58 1.72 10.81 -15.89
N CYS A 59 0.48 10.88 -16.34
CA CYS A 59 -0.05 12.05 -17.07
C CYS A 59 -0.38 13.22 -16.13
N ILE A 60 -0.79 12.97 -14.88
CA ILE A 60 -1.20 14.02 -13.93
C ILE A 60 0.00 14.86 -13.47
N ALA A 61 1.17 14.24 -13.28
CA ALA A 61 2.39 14.95 -12.87
C ALA A 61 2.93 15.94 -13.93
N ARG A 62 2.58 15.78 -15.21
CA ARG A 62 3.01 16.69 -16.29
C ARG A 62 2.13 17.92 -16.43
N GLN A 63 0.89 17.88 -15.93
CA GLN A 63 -0.05 19.00 -16.06
C GLN A 63 0.23 20.12 -15.05
N ALA A 64 0.75 19.79 -13.86
CA ALA A 64 1.07 20.76 -12.81
C ALA A 64 2.23 21.72 -13.16
N ARG A 65 3.04 21.42 -14.18
CA ARG A 65 4.21 22.25 -14.57
C ARG A 65 3.93 23.34 -15.61
N ARG A 66 2.70 23.47 -16.11
CA ARG A 66 2.38 24.46 -17.18
C ARG A 66 1.96 25.84 -16.69
N SER A 67 1.82 26.05 -15.39
CA SER A 67 1.35 27.34 -14.82
C SER A 67 2.48 28.25 -14.30
N ALA A 68 3.70 28.13 -14.83
CA ALA A 68 4.74 29.11 -14.53
C ALA A 68 4.46 30.42 -15.30
N PRO A 69 4.31 31.58 -14.63
CA PRO A 69 4.07 32.86 -15.30
C PRO A 69 5.30 33.23 -16.15
N ARG A 70 5.08 33.51 -17.43
CA ARG A 70 6.11 34.08 -18.31
C ARG A 70 6.48 35.50 -17.82
N PRO A 71 7.78 35.86 -17.73
CA PRO A 71 8.16 37.24 -17.51
C PRO A 71 7.70 38.09 -18.71
N ALA A 72 6.93 39.14 -18.42
CA ALA A 72 6.53 40.13 -19.42
C ALA A 72 7.78 40.78 -20.02
N ARG A 73 7.92 40.74 -21.35
CA ARG A 73 8.95 41.51 -22.05
C ARG A 73 8.61 42.99 -21.87
N ARG A 74 9.45 43.74 -21.17
CA ARG A 74 9.39 45.19 -21.14
C ARG A 74 10.08 45.71 -22.40
N HIS A 75 9.33 46.40 -23.25
CA HIS A 75 9.91 47.20 -24.32
C HIS A 75 10.58 48.41 -23.69
N ALA A 76 11.90 48.54 -23.85
CA ALA A 76 12.59 49.80 -23.58
C ALA A 76 12.11 50.80 -24.64
N SER A 77 11.21 51.70 -24.26
CA SER A 77 10.75 52.79 -25.12
C SER A 77 11.86 53.82 -25.26
N SER A 78 12.15 54.15 -26.52
CA SER A 78 13.00 55.22 -26.95
C SER A 78 12.62 56.57 -26.34
N HIS A 79 13.66 57.35 -26.09
CA HIS A 79 13.69 58.72 -25.64
C HIS A 79 12.94 59.64 -26.64
N ASP A 80 11.80 60.20 -26.22
CA ASP A 80 11.16 61.32 -26.91
C ASP A 80 10.79 62.41 -25.92
N HIS A 81 11.37 63.58 -26.13
CA HIS A 81 11.22 64.78 -25.33
C HIS A 81 9.96 65.54 -25.75
N HIS A 82 8.84 65.32 -25.07
CA HIS A 82 7.66 66.17 -25.19
C HIS A 82 7.17 66.59 -23.80
N HIS A 83 6.85 67.88 -23.68
CA HIS A 83 6.49 68.59 -22.45
C HIS A 83 5.49 67.81 -21.58
N ALA A 84 5.92 67.44 -20.38
CA ALA A 84 5.06 66.76 -19.41
C ALA A 84 4.07 67.77 -18.80
N GLU A 85 2.82 67.69 -19.26
CA GLU A 85 1.63 68.05 -18.49
C GLU A 85 1.78 67.60 -17.03
N PRO A 86 1.29 68.34 -16.00
CA PRO A 86 1.38 67.91 -14.62
C PRO A 86 0.68 66.55 -14.45
N VAL A 87 1.48 65.48 -14.46
CA VAL A 87 1.01 64.12 -14.25
C VAL A 87 0.54 64.04 -12.81
N ASN A 88 -0.77 63.99 -12.64
CA ASN A 88 -1.41 63.61 -11.39
C ASN A 88 -0.91 62.20 -11.02
N GLU A 89 0.12 62.10 -10.19
CA GLU A 89 0.61 60.84 -9.66
C GLU A 89 -0.49 60.24 -8.77
N SER A 90 -1.36 59.42 -9.37
CA SER A 90 -2.42 58.74 -8.65
C SER A 90 -1.79 57.84 -7.58
N PHE A 91 -2.32 57.91 -6.36
CA PHE A 91 -1.86 57.05 -5.27
C PHE A 91 -1.80 55.59 -5.70
N GLY A 92 -0.62 54.98 -5.57
CA GLY A 92 -0.40 53.60 -5.98
C GLY A 92 -1.27 52.60 -5.21
N PRO A 93 -1.43 51.37 -5.70
CA PRO A 93 -2.29 50.35 -5.06
C PRO A 93 -1.98 50.10 -3.59
N GLY A 94 -0.72 50.25 -3.17
CA GLY A 94 -0.30 50.10 -1.77
C GLY A 94 -0.94 51.12 -0.82
N PHE A 95 -1.20 52.34 -1.28
CA PHE A 95 -1.87 53.37 -0.47
C PHE A 95 -3.34 53.02 -0.19
N TRP A 96 -4.04 52.51 -1.19
CA TRP A 96 -5.41 52.02 -0.99
C TRP A 96 -5.44 50.77 -0.11
N ALA A 97 -4.43 49.91 -0.21
CA ALA A 97 -4.31 48.74 0.66
C ALA A 97 -4.11 49.13 2.13
N THR A 98 -3.30 50.15 2.43
CA THR A 98 -3.12 50.63 3.82
C THR A 98 -4.37 51.31 4.37
N ILE A 99 -5.06 52.12 3.53
CA ILE A 99 -6.35 52.71 3.90
C ILE A 99 -7.40 51.64 4.18
N ALA A 100 -7.43 50.55 3.41
CA ALA A 100 -8.34 49.44 3.65
C ALA A 100 -7.94 48.58 4.87
N ALA A 101 -6.64 48.45 5.14
CA ALA A 101 -6.13 47.66 6.26
C ALA A 101 -6.49 48.26 7.62
N MET A 102 -6.46 49.59 7.78
CA MET A 102 -6.83 50.24 9.04
C MET A 102 -8.25 49.87 9.55
N PRO A 103 -9.34 50.07 8.78
CA PRO A 103 -10.68 49.68 9.22
C PRO A 103 -10.83 48.16 9.30
N ALA A 104 -10.16 47.38 8.44
CA ALA A 104 -10.20 45.93 8.54
C ALA A 104 -9.62 45.44 9.88
N CYS A 105 -8.44 45.94 10.28
CA CYS A 105 -7.84 45.65 11.58
C CYS A 105 -8.73 46.09 12.74
N TYR A 106 -9.41 47.25 12.63
CA TYR A 106 -10.33 47.71 13.66
C TYR A 106 -11.55 46.78 13.82
N VAL A 107 -12.11 46.30 12.71
CA VAL A 107 -13.21 45.32 12.74
C VAL A 107 -12.77 44.00 13.36
N VAL A 108 -11.58 43.49 12.99
CA VAL A 108 -11.02 42.27 13.61
C VAL A 108 -10.78 42.49 15.11
N TYR A 109 -10.27 43.64 15.51
CA TYR A 109 -10.06 43.99 16.91
C TYR A 109 -11.38 43.99 17.70
N GLN A 110 -12.43 44.63 17.18
CA GLN A 110 -13.75 44.61 17.80
C GLN A 110 -14.34 43.18 17.88
N ALA A 111 -14.19 42.38 16.82
CA ALA A 111 -14.70 41.00 16.78
C ALA A 111 -13.93 40.01 17.69
N SER A 112 -12.72 40.37 18.10
CA SER A 112 -11.85 39.58 18.98
C SER A 112 -11.90 40.01 20.45
N GLN A 113 -12.60 41.09 20.78
CA GLN A 113 -12.80 41.47 22.18
C GLN A 113 -13.69 40.46 22.91
N PRO A 114 -13.36 40.13 24.18
CA PRO A 114 -14.21 39.28 25.01
C PRO A 114 -15.49 40.00 25.41
N GLY A 115 -16.58 39.25 25.56
CA GLY A 115 -17.85 39.80 26.07
C GLY A 115 -17.74 40.23 27.54
N LYS A 116 -18.68 41.08 27.99
CA LYS A 116 -18.73 41.60 29.38
C LYS A 116 -18.68 40.50 30.46
N ASP A 117 -19.15 39.30 30.13
CA ASP A 117 -19.26 38.18 31.07
C ASP A 117 -18.16 37.12 30.88
N GLY A 118 -17.06 37.45 30.21
CA GLY A 118 -15.95 36.51 29.96
C GLY A 118 -16.27 35.46 28.88
N GLU A 119 -17.35 35.65 28.13
CA GLU A 119 -17.74 34.78 27.02
C GLU A 119 -16.74 34.89 25.87
N ALA A 120 -16.46 33.76 25.19
CA ALA A 120 -15.52 33.72 24.07
C ALA A 120 -15.90 34.73 22.99
N PRO A 121 -14.93 35.43 22.37
CA PRO A 121 -15.19 36.37 21.29
C PRO A 121 -15.99 35.74 20.14
N TRP A 122 -16.77 36.54 19.41
CA TRP A 122 -17.55 36.08 18.27
C TRP A 122 -16.70 35.32 17.25
N LEU A 123 -15.50 35.83 16.96
CA LEU A 123 -14.56 35.21 16.04
C LEU A 123 -14.14 33.82 16.53
N THR A 124 -13.87 33.68 17.82
CA THR A 124 -13.47 32.41 18.44
C THR A 124 -14.59 31.37 18.35
N ARG A 125 -15.85 31.78 18.59
CA ARG A 125 -17.01 30.88 18.41
C ARG A 125 -17.15 30.39 16.98
N LYS A 126 -16.96 31.28 16.00
CA LYS A 126 -16.98 30.91 14.58
C LYS A 126 -15.82 30.01 14.17
N ILE A 127 -14.64 30.20 14.76
CA ILE A 127 -13.50 29.30 14.57
C ILE A 127 -13.79 27.91 15.16
N HIS A 128 -14.40 27.84 16.35
CA HIS A 128 -14.82 26.58 16.95
C HIS A 128 -15.86 25.84 16.09
N GLU A 129 -16.81 26.56 15.49
CA GLU A 129 -17.75 25.98 14.54
C GLU A 129 -17.01 25.38 13.33
N TYR A 130 -15.94 26.01 12.83
CA TYR A 130 -15.13 25.48 11.74
C TYR A 130 -14.22 24.30 12.12
N ARG A 131 -13.91 24.11 13.41
CA ARG A 131 -13.05 23.00 13.86
C ARG A 131 -13.68 21.63 13.62
N HIS A 132 -15.01 21.51 13.62
CA HIS A 132 -15.67 20.24 13.29
C HIS A 132 -15.18 19.70 11.93
N TRP A 133 -14.95 20.58 10.95
CA TRP A 133 -14.44 20.16 9.67
C TRP A 133 -13.03 19.62 9.81
N GLN A 134 -12.13 20.31 10.50
CA GLN A 134 -10.76 19.83 10.72
C GLN A 134 -10.74 18.45 11.37
N GLU A 135 -11.56 18.22 12.41
CA GLU A 135 -11.67 16.93 13.08
C GLU A 135 -12.11 15.81 12.12
N THR A 136 -13.12 16.03 11.27
CA THR A 136 -13.52 15.00 10.29
C THR A 136 -12.46 14.75 9.20
N TRP A 137 -11.66 15.77 8.85
CA TRP A 137 -10.56 15.62 7.91
C TRP A 137 -9.41 14.84 8.55
N GLU A 138 -9.11 15.10 9.81
CA GLU A 138 -8.14 14.34 10.61
C GLU A 138 -8.58 12.89 10.78
N GLU A 139 -9.85 12.62 11.10
CA GLU A 139 -10.40 11.28 11.22
C GLU A 139 -10.30 10.49 9.90
N ARG A 140 -10.67 11.12 8.78
CA ARG A 140 -10.54 10.51 7.44
C ARG A 140 -9.09 10.22 7.09
N ASN A 141 -8.18 11.16 7.36
CA ASN A 141 -6.76 10.97 7.14
C ASN A 141 -6.22 9.81 7.98
N ALA A 142 -6.60 9.73 9.26
CA ALA A 142 -6.21 8.64 10.15
C ALA A 142 -6.76 7.28 9.69
N LEU A 143 -7.97 7.24 9.12
CA LEU A 143 -8.51 6.02 8.52
C LEU A 143 -7.72 5.60 7.28
N HIS A 144 -7.37 6.56 6.42
CA HIS A 144 -6.56 6.28 5.24
C HIS A 144 -5.14 5.82 5.59
N THR A 145 -4.48 6.41 6.58
CA THR A 145 -3.16 5.95 7.02
C THR A 145 -3.23 4.54 7.58
N LYS A 146 -4.20 4.24 8.45
CA LYS A 146 -4.43 2.89 8.98
C LYS A 146 -4.68 1.86 7.87
N ALA A 147 -5.48 2.21 6.87
CA ALA A 147 -5.75 1.33 5.74
C ALA A 147 -4.49 1.05 4.91
N VAL A 148 -3.64 2.05 4.69
CA VAL A 148 -2.36 1.90 4.00
C VAL A 148 -1.38 1.06 4.81
N GLU A 149 -1.31 1.27 6.13
CA GLU A 149 -0.47 0.48 7.04
C GLU A 149 -0.90 -0.99 7.03
N GLN A 150 -2.20 -1.26 7.11
CA GLN A 150 -2.73 -2.62 7.04
C GLN A 150 -2.46 -3.28 5.69
N ALA A 151 -2.63 -2.55 4.58
CA ALA A 151 -2.31 -3.05 3.25
C ALA A 151 -0.81 -3.32 3.06
N GLY A 152 0.05 -2.50 3.68
CA GLY A 152 1.49 -2.73 3.74
C GLY A 152 1.83 -4.01 4.49
N PHE A 153 1.24 -4.20 5.66
CA PHE A 153 1.40 -5.42 6.46
C PHE A 153 0.95 -6.67 5.71
N ASP A 154 -0.25 -6.63 5.12
CA ASP A 154 -0.80 -7.74 4.34
C ASP A 154 0.07 -8.09 3.13
N ARG A 155 0.60 -7.07 2.43
CA ARG A 155 1.58 -7.28 1.36
C ARG A 155 2.83 -7.99 1.87
N THR A 156 3.36 -7.62 3.04
CA THR A 156 4.54 -8.30 3.59
C THR A 156 4.25 -9.75 3.94
N LEU A 157 3.05 -10.06 4.46
CA LEU A 157 2.62 -11.41 4.74
C LEU A 157 2.63 -12.27 3.46
N PHE A 158 2.07 -11.77 2.37
CA PHE A 158 2.02 -12.51 1.10
C PHE A 158 3.36 -12.61 0.38
N LEU A 159 4.26 -11.64 0.55
CA LEU A 159 5.59 -11.71 -0.05
C LEU A 159 6.49 -12.74 0.64
N HIS A 160 6.31 -12.96 1.93
CA HIS A 160 7.12 -13.90 2.71
C HIS A 160 6.46 -15.28 2.90
N ALA A 161 5.15 -15.41 2.63
CA ALA A 161 4.50 -16.71 2.65
C ALA A 161 5.00 -17.60 1.50
N PRO A 162 5.36 -18.87 1.77
CA PRO A 162 5.66 -19.81 0.69
C PRO A 162 4.40 -19.99 -0.16
N ALA A 163 4.55 -20.00 -1.48
CA ALA A 163 3.44 -20.27 -2.39
C ALA A 163 2.80 -21.62 -2.02
N ASN A 164 1.48 -21.63 -1.80
CA ASN A 164 0.77 -22.87 -1.58
C ASN A 164 0.88 -23.72 -2.86
N ARG A 165 1.59 -24.85 -2.76
CA ARG A 165 1.77 -25.79 -3.87
C ARG A 165 0.60 -26.76 -4.00
N ASP A 166 -0.26 -26.79 -2.99
CA ASP A 166 -1.38 -27.70 -2.94
C ASP A 166 -2.59 -27.06 -3.61
N ILE A 167 -3.10 -27.73 -4.65
CA ILE A 167 -4.32 -27.36 -5.34
C ILE A 167 -5.45 -28.15 -4.68
N ASP A 168 -6.38 -27.45 -4.04
CA ASP A 168 -7.58 -28.09 -3.50
C ASP A 168 -8.51 -28.46 -4.66
N LEU A 169 -8.56 -29.76 -4.96
CA LEU A 169 -9.41 -30.31 -6.02
C LEU A 169 -10.74 -30.73 -5.40
N ARG A 170 -11.85 -30.17 -5.91
CA ARG A 170 -13.20 -30.50 -5.43
C ARG A 170 -13.55 -31.99 -5.57
N TYR A 171 -12.93 -32.67 -6.52
CA TYR A 171 -13.01 -34.11 -6.69
C TYR A 171 -11.66 -34.64 -7.19
N PRO A 172 -11.20 -35.80 -6.68
CA PRO A 172 -9.88 -36.33 -7.01
C PRO A 172 -9.76 -36.74 -8.48
N GLU A 173 -10.87 -37.10 -9.14
CA GLU A 173 -10.87 -37.51 -10.55
C GLU A 173 -10.61 -36.36 -11.53
N ALA A 174 -10.61 -35.11 -11.05
CA ALA A 174 -10.27 -33.95 -11.87
C ALA A 174 -8.86 -34.06 -12.48
N VAL A 175 -7.93 -34.74 -11.80
CA VAL A 175 -6.55 -34.94 -12.28
C VAL A 175 -6.47 -35.75 -13.57
N GLN A 176 -7.48 -36.57 -13.86
CA GLN A 176 -7.58 -37.36 -15.10
C GLN A 176 -8.63 -36.82 -16.07
N SER A 177 -9.43 -35.84 -15.64
CA SER A 177 -10.47 -35.27 -16.49
C SER A 177 -9.84 -34.55 -17.69
N SER A 178 -10.19 -35.00 -18.89
CA SER A 178 -9.73 -34.45 -20.16
C SER A 178 -10.91 -34.34 -21.14
N ALA A 179 -10.74 -33.58 -22.23
CA ALA A 179 -11.81 -33.33 -23.18
C ALA A 179 -12.30 -34.61 -23.86
N ALA A 180 -13.63 -34.83 -23.97
CA ALA A 180 -14.20 -36.09 -24.45
C ALA A 180 -13.80 -36.51 -25.89
N ARG A 181 -13.23 -35.61 -26.70
CA ARG A 181 -12.83 -35.88 -28.09
C ARG A 181 -11.50 -35.21 -28.41
N ASN A 182 -10.74 -35.82 -29.32
CA ASN A 182 -9.49 -35.29 -29.88
C ASN A 182 -8.35 -35.08 -28.85
N ILE A 183 -8.08 -36.09 -28.02
CA ILE A 183 -6.91 -36.09 -27.13
C ILE A 183 -5.77 -36.86 -27.82
N PRO A 184 -4.59 -36.26 -28.00
CA PRO A 184 -3.43 -36.99 -28.49
C PRO A 184 -3.02 -38.07 -27.47
N ALA A 185 -2.67 -39.26 -27.96
CA ALA A 185 -2.21 -40.35 -27.10
C ALA A 185 -1.01 -39.89 -26.25
N GLY A 186 -1.03 -40.21 -24.95
CA GLY A 186 0.00 -39.78 -24.00
C GLY A 186 -0.18 -38.36 -23.42
N SER A 187 -1.26 -37.64 -23.75
CA SER A 187 -1.56 -36.33 -23.13
C SER A 187 -1.98 -36.42 -21.66
N GLN A 188 -2.38 -37.60 -21.18
CA GLN A 188 -2.80 -37.78 -19.79
C GLN A 188 -1.57 -37.91 -18.88
N ALA A 189 -1.67 -37.36 -17.67
CA ALA A 189 -0.59 -37.47 -16.70
C ALA A 189 -0.46 -38.92 -16.19
N ASN A 190 0.74 -39.48 -16.26
CA ASN A 190 1.03 -40.80 -15.67
C ASN A 190 1.00 -40.69 -14.13
N LEU A 191 0.02 -41.34 -13.49
CA LEU A 191 -0.16 -41.28 -12.04
C LEU A 191 0.53 -42.41 -11.27
N ASP A 192 1.27 -43.29 -11.94
CA ASP A 192 1.85 -44.49 -11.31
C ASP A 192 2.74 -44.16 -10.11
N HIS A 193 3.52 -43.07 -10.19
CA HIS A 193 4.35 -42.62 -9.09
C HIS A 193 3.53 -42.16 -7.88
N LEU A 194 2.40 -41.47 -8.11
CA LEU A 194 1.49 -41.05 -7.03
C LEU A 194 0.82 -42.26 -6.38
N VAL A 195 0.37 -43.20 -7.19
CA VAL A 195 -0.21 -44.47 -6.71
C VAL A 195 0.81 -45.23 -5.86
N ALA A 196 2.06 -45.35 -6.32
CA ALA A 196 3.14 -46.00 -5.58
C ALA A 196 3.41 -45.29 -4.24
N HIS A 197 3.49 -43.95 -4.25
CA HIS A 197 3.68 -43.16 -3.04
C HIS A 197 2.59 -43.40 -1.99
N TYR A 198 1.31 -43.33 -2.39
CA TYR A 198 0.20 -43.54 -1.45
C TYR A 198 0.05 -44.98 -0.98
N ARG A 199 0.40 -45.97 -1.83
CA ARG A 199 0.49 -47.37 -1.40
C ARG A 199 1.53 -47.56 -0.30
N ASN A 200 2.70 -46.95 -0.46
CA ASN A 200 3.76 -47.03 0.55
C ASN A 200 3.35 -46.36 1.87
N LEU A 201 2.69 -45.19 1.79
CA LEU A 201 2.14 -44.53 2.98
C LEU A 201 1.11 -45.39 3.70
N HIS A 202 0.22 -46.04 2.95
CA HIS A 202 -0.79 -46.91 3.52
C HIS A 202 -0.18 -48.10 4.27
N LEU A 203 0.76 -48.81 3.66
CA LEU A 203 1.48 -49.92 4.30
C LEU A 203 2.20 -49.47 5.58
N ALA A 204 2.87 -48.31 5.54
CA ALA A 204 3.54 -47.76 6.71
C ALA A 204 2.56 -47.42 7.84
N GLU A 205 1.34 -46.95 7.52
CA GLU A 205 0.30 -46.73 8.53
C GLU A 205 -0.25 -48.03 9.12
N GLU A 206 -0.45 -49.06 8.30
CA GLU A 206 -0.90 -50.37 8.76
C GLU A 206 0.11 -51.00 9.71
N GLU A 207 1.40 -50.94 9.40
CA GLU A 207 2.46 -51.37 10.32
C GLU A 207 2.44 -50.61 11.64
N ARG A 208 2.20 -49.28 11.60
CA ARG A 208 2.07 -48.46 12.82
C ARG A 208 0.84 -48.84 13.63
N LYS A 209 -0.29 -49.13 12.98
CA LYS A 209 -1.52 -49.59 13.64
C LYS A 209 -1.33 -50.98 14.25
N ALA A 210 -0.70 -51.91 13.52
CA ALA A 210 -0.39 -53.24 14.00
C ALA A 210 0.55 -53.21 15.23
N LYS A 211 1.60 -52.39 15.20
CA LYS A 211 2.51 -52.20 16.35
C LYS A 211 1.78 -51.65 17.58
N LYS A 212 0.87 -50.68 17.39
CA LYS A 212 0.06 -50.14 18.49
C LYS A 212 -0.91 -51.18 19.06
N LEU A 213 -1.51 -52.01 18.21
CA LEU A 213 -2.41 -53.07 18.64
C LEU A 213 -1.65 -54.16 19.39
N ALA A 214 -0.49 -54.58 18.90
CA ALA A 214 0.38 -55.53 19.59
C ALA A 214 0.80 -55.01 20.98
N ALA A 215 1.20 -53.74 21.09
CA ALA A 215 1.54 -53.10 22.36
C ALA A 215 0.35 -52.85 23.30
N GLN A 216 -0.89 -52.99 22.84
CA GLN A 216 -2.09 -52.92 23.69
C GLN A 216 -2.57 -54.30 24.16
N MET A 217 -2.15 -55.36 23.47
CA MET A 217 -2.49 -56.74 23.82
C MET A 217 -1.47 -57.37 24.78
N GLU A 218 -0.28 -56.77 24.88
CA GLU A 218 0.73 -57.02 25.91
C GLU A 218 0.43 -56.20 27.17
#